data_AF-A0A413ZZS1-F1
#
_entry.id   AF-A0A413ZZS1-F1
#
_cell.length_a   1.000
_cell.length_b   1.000
_cell.length_c   1.000
_cell.angle_alpha   90.00
_cell.angle_beta   90.00
_cell.angle_gamma   90.00
#
_symmetry.space_group_name_H-M   'P 1'
#
loop_
_entity.id
_entity.type
_entity.pdbx_description
1 polymer ?
#
loop_
_entity_poly.entity_id
_entity_poly.type
_entity_poly.pdbx_seq_one_letter_code
_entity_poly.pdbx_strand_id
1 'polypeptide(L)'
;YYKEKEGRGAMSEAVRKYAMEYAKEYAKEYAKEYGEEQRREGMKAGIKTGIETGIETGIQTGRRTEIFLSVQDGDYSVNRGAEKLGMSLDEFEKSMSEAGYRVPELV
;
A
#
# COMPACT_ATOMS: atom_id res chain seq x y z
N TYR A 1 -0.72 9.51 72.15
CA TYR A 1 0.29 9.63 71.07
C TYR A 1 0.39 8.39 70.15
N TYR A 2 -0.72 7.72 69.82
CA TYR A 2 -0.72 6.54 68.91
C TYR A 2 -1.76 6.58 67.79
N LYS A 3 -2.44 7.71 67.55
CA LYS A 3 -3.39 7.85 66.44
C LYS A 3 -2.94 8.77 65.29
N GLU A 4 -1.82 9.49 65.43
CA GLU A 4 -1.35 10.44 64.41
C GLU A 4 -0.36 9.85 63.37
N LYS A 5 0.25 8.69 63.64
CA LYS A 5 1.24 8.10 62.73
C LYS A 5 0.65 7.23 61.62
N GLU A 6 -0.56 6.70 61.79
CA GLU A 6 -1.23 5.88 60.76
C GLU A 6 -1.80 6.72 59.62
N GLY A 7 -2.27 7.95 59.90
CA GLY A 7 -2.85 8.85 58.89
C GLY A 7 -1.83 9.42 57.89
N ARG A 8 -0.58 9.68 58.33
CA ARG A 8 0.49 10.20 57.44
C ARG A 8 1.01 9.14 56.46
N GLY A 9 1.07 7.87 56.88
CA GLY A 9 1.45 6.75 56.02
C GLY A 9 0.42 6.49 54.92
N ALA A 10 -0.86 6.39 55.31
CA ALA A 10 -1.96 6.14 54.39
C ALA A 10 -2.21 7.30 53.40
N MET A 11 -2.08 8.56 53.84
CA MET A 11 -2.21 9.72 52.95
C MET A 11 -1.08 9.75 51.91
N SER A 12 0.15 9.36 52.29
CA SER A 12 1.27 9.26 51.33
C SER A 12 1.13 8.10 50.35
N GLU A 13 0.56 6.97 50.79
CA GLU A 13 0.33 5.82 49.92
C GLU A 13 -0.85 6.06 48.96
N ALA A 14 -1.92 6.70 49.42
CA ALA A 14 -3.05 7.08 48.57
C ALA A 14 -2.64 8.11 47.51
N VAL A 15 -1.89 9.15 47.90
CA VAL A 15 -1.35 10.14 46.94
C VAL A 15 -0.37 9.48 45.97
N ARG A 16 0.46 8.55 46.44
CA ARG A 16 1.38 7.79 45.58
C ARG A 16 0.65 6.88 44.59
N LYS A 17 -0.40 6.18 45.03
CA LYS A 17 -1.25 5.34 44.16
C LYS A 17 -1.95 6.19 43.11
N TYR A 18 -2.55 7.31 43.52
CA TYR A 18 -3.20 8.25 42.61
C TYR A 18 -2.22 8.81 41.57
N ALA A 19 -1.05 9.29 42.00
CA ALA A 19 -0.03 9.81 41.07
C ALA A 19 0.48 8.73 40.10
N MET A 20 0.62 7.49 40.57
CA MET A 20 1.03 6.36 39.73
C MET A 20 -0.06 5.94 38.74
N GLU A 21 -1.33 5.93 39.14
CA GLU A 21 -2.45 5.66 38.23
C GLU A 21 -2.59 6.76 37.17
N TYR A 22 -2.48 8.02 37.58
CA TYR A 22 -2.49 9.15 36.66
C TYR A 22 -1.35 9.05 35.64
N ALA A 23 -0.11 8.76 36.08
CA ALA A 23 1.02 8.60 35.17
C ALA A 23 0.85 7.40 34.21
N LYS A 24 0.24 6.30 34.67
CA LYS A 24 -0.06 5.13 33.84
C LYS A 24 -1.12 5.43 32.78
N GLU A 25 -2.22 6.08 33.16
CA GLU A 25 -3.26 6.48 32.21
C GLU A 25 -2.71 7.48 31.19
N TYR A 26 -1.92 8.47 31.64
CA TYR A 26 -1.25 9.41 30.74
C TYR A 26 -0.31 8.71 29.74
N ALA A 27 0.54 7.79 30.22
CA ALA A 27 1.44 7.04 29.35
C ALA A 27 0.68 6.13 28.36
N LYS A 28 -0.45 5.57 28.78
CA LYS A 28 -1.32 4.72 27.94
C LYS A 28 -2.05 5.53 26.87
N GLU A 29 -2.61 6.69 27.22
CA GLU A 29 -3.20 7.64 26.27
C GLU A 29 -2.17 8.08 25.24
N TYR A 30 -0.97 8.48 25.69
CA TYR A 30 0.12 8.91 24.82
C TYR A 30 0.58 7.79 23.88
N ALA A 31 0.79 6.57 24.39
CA ALA A 31 1.16 5.42 23.56
C ALA A 31 0.07 5.05 22.54
N LYS A 32 -1.20 5.21 22.92
CA LYS A 32 -2.34 4.97 22.03
C LYS A 32 -2.41 6.01 20.92
N GLU A 33 -2.29 7.29 21.24
CA GLU A 33 -2.32 8.38 20.25
C GLU A 33 -1.20 8.23 19.22
N TYR A 34 0.04 7.97 19.68
CA TYR A 34 1.18 7.73 18.79
C TYR A 34 1.01 6.47 17.95
N GLY A 35 0.49 5.38 18.53
CA GLY A 35 0.21 4.15 17.79
C GLY A 35 -0.88 4.34 16.73
N GLU A 36 -1.92 5.12 17.03
CA GLU A 36 -2.99 5.47 16.09
C GLU A 36 -2.49 6.37 14.96
N GLU A 37 -1.64 7.35 15.25
CA GLU A 37 -1.03 8.22 14.25
C GLU A 37 -0.11 7.43 13.30
N GLN A 38 0.78 6.60 13.84
CA GLN A 38 1.63 5.72 13.02
C GLN A 38 0.82 4.77 12.14
N ARG A 39 -0.26 4.19 12.69
CA ARG A 39 -1.17 3.33 11.92
C ARG A 39 -1.85 4.11 10.80
N ARG A 40 -2.28 5.35 11.06
CA ARG A 40 -2.95 6.20 10.07
C ARG A 40 -1.99 6.58 8.94
N GLU A 41 -0.79 7.02 9.27
CA GLU A 41 0.23 7.35 8.27
C GLU A 41 0.66 6.12 7.47
N GLY A 42 0.88 4.98 8.13
CA GLY A 42 1.19 3.71 7.46
C GLY A 42 0.07 3.26 6.51
N MET A 43 -1.20 3.37 6.92
CA MET A 43 -2.35 3.05 6.07
C MET A 43 -2.45 4.00 4.88
N LYS A 44 -2.24 5.30 5.10
CA LYS A 44 -2.25 6.32 4.03
C LYS A 44 -1.14 6.05 3.01
N ALA A 45 0.07 5.74 3.47
CA ALA A 45 1.19 5.39 2.61
C ALA A 45 0.90 4.11 1.81
N GLY A 46 0.42 3.05 2.46
CA GLY A 46 0.07 1.79 1.80
C GLY A 46 -1.03 1.94 0.76
N ILE A 47 -2.09 2.70 1.05
CA ILE A 47 -3.17 3.00 0.10
C ILE A 47 -2.62 3.79 -1.08
N LYS A 48 -1.85 4.85 -0.84
CA LYS A 48 -1.27 5.67 -1.91
C LYS A 48 -0.43 4.81 -2.85
N THR A 49 0.53 4.06 -2.30
CA THR A 49 1.41 3.20 -3.10
C THR A 49 0.63 2.11 -3.83
N GLY A 50 -0.31 1.43 -3.16
CA GLY A 50 -1.11 0.38 -3.77
C GLY A 50 -1.99 0.89 -4.92
N ILE A 51 -2.61 2.07 -4.75
CA ILE A 51 -3.42 2.69 -5.80
C ILE A 51 -2.54 3.13 -6.98
N GLU A 52 -1.45 3.85 -6.73
CA GLU A 52 -0.56 4.35 -7.79
C GLU A 52 -0.01 3.19 -8.63
N THR A 53 0.58 2.19 -7.98
CA THR A 53 1.17 1.03 -8.66
C THR A 53 0.12 0.15 -9.34
N GLY A 54 -1.02 -0.08 -8.68
CA GLY A 54 -2.10 -0.91 -9.22
C GLY A 54 -2.75 -0.29 -10.45
N ILE A 55 -3.02 1.02 -10.42
CA ILE A 55 -3.57 1.76 -11.57
C ILE A 55 -2.58 1.76 -12.72
N GLU A 56 -1.31 2.11 -12.48
CA GLU A 56 -0.30 2.17 -13.54
C GLU A 56 -0.12 0.81 -14.21
N THR A 57 0.08 -0.26 -13.41
CA THR A 57 0.24 -1.61 -13.92
C THR A 57 -1.02 -2.06 -14.67
N GLY A 58 -2.21 -1.83 -14.11
CA GLY A 58 -3.48 -2.18 -14.74
C GLY A 58 -3.70 -1.50 -16.08
N ILE A 59 -3.39 -0.20 -16.19
CA ILE A 59 -3.49 0.55 -17.45
C ILE A 59 -2.49 0.02 -18.48
N GLN A 60 -1.24 -0.20 -18.09
CA GLN A 60 -0.21 -0.71 -18.99
C GLN A 60 -0.55 -2.11 -19.50
N THR A 61 -0.95 -3.02 -18.61
CA THR A 61 -1.37 -4.37 -18.98
C THR A 61 -2.60 -4.34 -19.87
N GLY A 62 -3.63 -3.56 -19.51
CA GLY A 62 -4.86 -3.45 -20.30
C GLY A 62 -4.61 -2.92 -21.71
N ARG A 63 -3.78 -1.87 -21.85
CA ARG A 63 -3.38 -1.33 -23.16
C ARG A 63 -2.60 -2.35 -23.99
N ARG A 64 -1.68 -3.10 -23.37
CA ARG A 64 -0.93 -4.15 -24.07
C ARG A 64 -1.85 -5.27 -24.56
N THR A 65 -2.79 -5.71 -23.72
CA THR A 65 -3.80 -6.72 -24.09
C THR A 65 -4.67 -6.25 -25.25
N GLU A 66 -5.17 -5.02 -25.21
CA GLU A 66 -6.00 -4.45 -26.28
C GLU A 66 -5.23 -4.43 -27.61
N ILE A 67 -3.97 -3.98 -27.61
CA ILE A 67 -3.16 -3.96 -28.83
C ILE A 67 -2.87 -5.38 -29.34
N PHE A 68 -2.61 -6.35 -28.45
CA PHE A 68 -2.36 -7.73 -28.84
C PHE A 68 -3.59 -8.39 -29.48
N LEU A 69 -4.78 -8.17 -28.91
CA LEU A 69 -6.04 -8.63 -29.49
C LEU A 69 -6.27 -8.00 -30.86
N SER A 70 -6.13 -6.67 -30.96
CA SER A 70 -6.28 -5.95 -32.23
C SER A 70 -5.32 -6.45 -33.32
N VAL A 71 -4.08 -6.82 -32.98
CA VAL A 71 -3.16 -7.43 -33.94
C VAL A 71 -3.58 -8.86 -34.30
N GLN A 72 -3.92 -9.68 -33.31
CA GLN A 72 -4.34 -11.07 -33.53
C GLN A 72 -5.59 -11.17 -34.41
N ASP A 73 -6.55 -10.27 -34.20
CA ASP A 73 -7.82 -10.21 -34.93
C ASP A 73 -7.66 -9.53 -36.31
N GLY A 74 -6.49 -8.94 -36.58
CA GLY A 74 -6.13 -8.34 -37.86
C GLY A 74 -6.53 -6.88 -38.03
N ASP A 75 -7.09 -6.24 -36.99
CA ASP A 75 -7.42 -4.81 -36.99
C ASP A 75 -6.16 -3.94 -37.05
N TYR A 76 -5.06 -4.40 -36.45
CA TYR A 76 -3.74 -3.81 -36.55
C TYR A 76 -2.73 -4.73 -37.22
N SER A 77 -1.81 -4.14 -37.99
CA SER A 77 -0.59 -4.82 -38.39
C SER A 77 0.35 -4.97 -37.20
N VAL A 78 1.23 -5.97 -37.25
CA VAL A 78 2.27 -6.18 -36.22
C VAL A 78 3.13 -4.91 -36.04
N ASN A 79 3.51 -4.27 -37.14
CA ASN A 79 4.23 -2.99 -37.13
C ASN A 79 3.47 -1.89 -36.38
N ARG A 80 2.15 -1.78 -36.61
CA ARG A 80 1.32 -0.79 -35.93
C ARG A 80 1.20 -1.09 -34.43
N GLY A 81 1.11 -2.36 -34.06
CA GLY A 81 1.12 -2.80 -32.66
C GLY A 81 2.42 -2.42 -31.95
N ALA A 82 3.57 -2.71 -32.56
CA ALA A 82 4.89 -2.36 -32.04
C ALA A 82 5.05 -0.85 -31.85
N GLU A 83 4.68 -0.05 -32.85
CA GLU A 83 4.67 1.43 -32.79
C GLU A 83 3.79 1.94 -31.64
N LYS A 84 2.57 1.38 -31.48
CA LYS A 84 1.63 1.77 -30.43
C LYS A 84 2.14 1.47 -29.03
N LEU A 85 3.00 0.47 -28.86
CA LEU A 85 3.64 0.14 -27.59
C LEU A 85 5.05 0.76 -27.45
N GLY A 86 5.56 1.44 -28.49
CA GLY A 86 6.88 2.07 -28.47
C GLY A 86 8.03 1.08 -28.32
N MET A 87 7.88 -0.13 -28.86
CA MET A 87 8.90 -1.20 -28.83
C MET A 87 9.29 -1.60 -30.26
N SER A 88 10.40 -2.32 -30.41
CA SER A 88 10.80 -2.87 -31.71
C SER A 88 9.85 -3.99 -32.17
N LEU A 89 9.89 -4.32 -33.46
CA LEU A 89 9.07 -5.38 -34.04
C LEU A 89 9.36 -6.74 -33.37
N ASP A 90 10.63 -7.11 -33.27
CA ASP A 90 11.07 -8.36 -32.64
C ASP A 90 10.62 -8.46 -31.17
N GLU A 91 10.76 -7.36 -30.41
CA GLU A 91 10.30 -7.31 -29.01
C GLU A 91 8.79 -7.46 -28.91
N PHE A 92 8.03 -6.87 -29.84
CA PHE A 92 6.59 -6.96 -29.89
C PHE A 92 6.11 -8.39 -30.20
N GLU A 93 6.65 -9.01 -31.25
CA GLU A 93 6.29 -10.38 -31.65
C GLU A 93 6.62 -11.40 -30.56
N LYS A 94 7.80 -11.27 -29.95
CA LYS A 94 8.18 -12.07 -28.79
C LYS A 94 7.21 -11.86 -27.62
N SER A 95 6.90 -10.60 -27.32
CA SER A 95 5.99 -10.20 -26.25
C SER A 95 4.56 -10.71 -26.45
N MET A 96 4.08 -10.79 -27.70
CA MET A 96 2.79 -11.40 -28.05
C MET A 96 2.83 -12.92 -27.85
N SER A 97 3.88 -13.56 -28.38
CA SER A 97 4.06 -15.01 -28.32
C SER A 97 4.17 -15.52 -26.87
N GLU A 98 4.97 -14.85 -26.04
CA GLU A 98 5.12 -15.16 -24.61
C GLU A 98 3.80 -14.98 -23.83
N ALA A 99 2.95 -14.05 -24.28
CA ALA A 99 1.64 -13.80 -23.68
C ALA A 99 0.55 -14.73 -24.25
N GLY A 100 0.89 -15.64 -25.16
CA GLY A 100 -0.04 -16.64 -25.72
C GLY A 100 -0.92 -16.14 -26.86
N TYR A 101 -0.61 -14.98 -27.44
CA TYR A 101 -1.32 -14.45 -28.61
C TYR A 101 -0.70 -14.97 -29.90
N ARG A 102 -1.53 -15.20 -30.92
CA ARG A 102 -1.04 -15.53 -32.25
C ARG A 102 -0.41 -14.30 -32.89
N VAL A 103 0.82 -14.44 -33.38
CA VAL A 103 1.46 -13.46 -34.26
C VAL A 103 1.04 -13.73 -35.71
N PRO A 104 0.34 -12.81 -36.38
CA PRO A 104 0.01 -12.95 -37.80
C PRO A 104 1.27 -12.97 -38.67
N GLU A 105 1.28 -13.79 -39.72
CA GLU A 105 2.37 -13.77 -40.70
C GLU A 105 2.36 -12.44 -41.45
N LEU A 106 3.56 -11.88 -41.69
CA LEU A 106 3.73 -10.70 -42.53
C LEU A 106 3.33 -11.06 -43.97
N VAL A 107 2.16 -10.57 -44.41
CA VAL A 107 1.66 -10.70 -45.78
C VAL A 107 2.15 -9.54 -46.64
#